data_AF-A0A1B1TD09-F1
#
_entry.id   AF-A0A1B1TD09-F1
#
_cell.length_a   1.000
_cell.length_b   1.000
_cell.length_c   1.000
_cell.angle_alpha   90.00
_cell.angle_beta   90.00
_cell.angle_gamma   90.00
#
_symmetry.space_group_name_H-M   'P 1'
#
loop_
_entity.id
_entity.type
_entity.pdbx_description
1 polymer ?
#
loop_
_entity_poly.entity_id
_entity_poly.type
_entity_poly.pdbx_seq_one_letter_code
_entity_poly.pdbx_strand_id
1 'polypeptide(L)'
;MQEQAWTLWSDFLHPEFGFEEKYVQTSFSGHRGFHIHVRDPSLLHIDSNARRQLVNYIRGEGINVQAILSGPDSGWQNRINNGINSVTHKLKVIKEKGPDYKSYIDELQTAVENSEKASKISSKKLSKAKINEIADLADEERLNRLLSDNKLRVFGEKNTSIFWDMVKGDNSVVLGSAGETDEAVTVDVKRVIRWIGSLHGKCGLRVTEMPLERLNPFSQNHFNPLEESIVFSSDKKFNILLNKDDVTAELAGIRVEGNSGDRFEVTESLATFIVLKGWGSIVN
;
A
#
# COMPACT_ATOMS: atom_id res chain seq x y z
N MET A 1 -1.19 -1.53 5.98
CA MET A 1 -2.02 -0.30 6.10
C MET A 1 -1.34 0.78 6.93
N GLN A 2 -0.96 0.53 8.20
CA GLN A 2 -0.23 1.54 9.00
C GLN A 2 1.14 1.88 8.40
N GLU A 3 1.90 0.85 8.04
CA GLU A 3 3.16 1.00 7.30
C GLU A 3 3.00 1.84 6.03
N GLN A 4 1.95 1.60 5.25
CA GLN A 4 1.68 2.34 4.01
C GLN A 4 1.43 3.83 4.28
N ALA A 5 0.67 4.15 5.33
CA ALA A 5 0.45 5.55 5.75
C ALA A 5 1.74 6.18 6.28
N TRP A 6 2.56 5.43 7.00
CA TRP A 6 3.87 5.89 7.44
C TRP A 6 4.80 6.15 6.25
N THR A 7 4.89 5.23 5.29
CA THR A 7 5.71 5.41 4.09
C THR A 7 5.24 6.60 3.27
N LEU A 8 3.93 6.81 3.11
CA LEU A 8 3.41 8.02 2.46
C LEU A 8 3.98 9.29 3.12
N TRP A 9 4.01 9.34 4.45
CA TRP A 9 4.60 10.45 5.18
C TRP A 9 6.12 10.54 5.02
N SER A 10 6.84 9.47 5.35
CA SER A 10 8.31 9.44 5.45
C SER A 10 9.02 9.56 4.12
N ASP A 11 8.36 9.16 3.03
CA ASP A 11 8.96 9.06 1.71
C ASP A 11 8.53 10.16 0.76
N PHE A 12 7.33 10.75 0.94
CA PHE A 12 6.77 11.73 0.00
C PHE A 12 6.40 13.04 0.69
N LEU A 13 5.43 13.00 1.61
CA LEU A 13 4.82 14.21 2.14
C LEU A 13 5.83 15.13 2.84
N HIS A 14 6.72 14.53 3.65
CA HIS A 14 7.74 15.31 4.35
C HIS A 14 8.98 15.60 3.50
N PRO A 15 9.74 14.61 3.02
CA PRO A 15 11.04 14.89 2.37
C PRO A 15 10.91 15.51 0.97
N GLU A 16 9.86 15.18 0.22
CA GLU A 16 9.75 15.59 -1.18
C GLU A 16 8.82 16.80 -1.36
N PHE A 17 7.70 16.84 -0.63
CA PHE A 17 6.77 18.00 -0.68
C PHE A 17 7.06 19.07 0.38
N GLY A 18 7.91 18.78 1.38
CA GLY A 18 8.28 19.72 2.42
C GLY A 18 7.14 19.99 3.42
N PHE A 19 6.15 19.11 3.55
CA PHE A 19 5.08 19.31 4.52
C PHE A 19 5.61 19.21 5.94
N GLU A 20 5.25 20.18 6.76
CA GLU A 20 5.70 20.26 8.14
C GLU A 20 4.75 19.50 9.08
N GLU A 21 5.33 18.70 9.96
CA GLU A 21 4.59 17.90 10.97
C GLU A 21 3.62 18.75 11.80
N LYS A 22 3.97 20.00 12.13
CA LYS A 22 3.12 20.92 12.91
C LYS A 22 1.75 21.21 12.27
N TYR A 23 1.61 20.99 10.96
CA TYR A 23 0.37 21.18 10.21
C TYR A 23 -0.39 19.87 9.97
N VAL A 24 0.09 18.75 10.51
CA VAL A 24 -0.42 17.43 10.17
C VAL A 24 -1.24 16.87 11.32
N GLN A 25 -2.42 16.36 10.99
CA GLN A 25 -3.27 15.59 11.90
C GLN A 25 -3.35 14.14 11.40
N THR A 26 -2.90 13.19 12.22
CA THR A 26 -2.99 11.76 11.90
C THR A 26 -4.07 11.07 12.73
N SER A 27 -4.80 10.15 12.10
CA SER A 27 -5.88 9.42 12.77
C SER A 27 -6.09 8.03 12.21
N PHE A 28 -6.53 7.10 13.05
CA PHE A 28 -7.12 5.85 12.62
C PHE A 28 -8.56 6.11 12.18
N SER A 29 -8.93 5.64 10.99
CA SER A 29 -10.25 5.85 10.38
C SER A 29 -11.42 5.23 11.16
N GLY A 30 -11.12 4.41 12.16
CA GLY A 30 -12.08 3.59 12.88
C GLY A 30 -12.41 2.28 12.16
N HIS A 31 -11.76 1.93 11.04
CA HIS A 31 -12.04 0.68 10.33
C HIS A 31 -10.80 0.00 9.74
N ARG A 32 -10.38 0.37 8.52
CA ARG A 32 -9.36 -0.34 7.73
C ARG A 32 -8.35 0.64 7.13
N GLY A 33 -7.85 1.58 7.93
CA GLY A 33 -6.90 2.55 7.42
C GLY A 33 -6.66 3.72 8.33
N PHE A 34 -5.73 4.55 7.92
CA PHE A 34 -5.28 5.76 8.59
C PHE A 34 -5.50 6.96 7.66
N HIS A 35 -5.70 8.13 8.23
CA HIS A 35 -5.79 9.39 7.50
C HIS A 35 -4.68 10.32 7.95
N ILE A 36 -4.10 11.01 6.98
CA ILE A 36 -3.16 12.12 7.19
C ILE A 36 -3.85 13.37 6.63
N HIS A 37 -4.19 14.33 7.50
CA HIS A 37 -4.74 15.61 7.08
C HIS A 37 -3.66 16.68 7.19
N VAL A 38 -3.27 17.27 6.06
CA VAL A 38 -2.38 18.43 6.01
C VAL A 38 -3.24 19.70 6.09
N ARG A 39 -3.10 20.46 7.17
CA ARG A 39 -3.85 21.70 7.46
C ARG A 39 -2.97 22.94 7.41
N ASP A 40 -1.99 22.95 6.49
CA ASP A 40 -1.14 24.10 6.25
C ASP A 40 -1.97 25.23 5.60
N PRO A 41 -2.08 26.42 6.22
CA PRO A 41 -2.81 27.55 5.66
C PRO A 41 -2.35 27.95 4.25
N SER A 42 -1.05 27.79 3.95
CA SER A 42 -0.49 28.12 2.64
C SER A 42 -1.02 27.23 1.52
N LEU A 43 -1.47 26.01 1.85
CA LEU A 43 -1.95 25.01 0.90
C LEU A 43 -3.47 24.98 0.75
N LEU A 44 -4.24 25.77 1.51
CA LEU A 44 -5.71 25.71 1.48
C LEU A 44 -6.32 26.03 0.10
N HIS A 45 -5.61 26.80 -0.72
CA HIS A 45 -6.07 27.25 -2.02
C HIS A 45 -5.88 26.23 -3.16
N ILE A 46 -5.17 25.11 -2.92
CA ILE A 46 -4.88 24.12 -3.97
C ILE A 46 -6.17 23.47 -4.47
N ASP A 47 -6.37 23.52 -5.78
CA ASP A 47 -7.55 22.99 -6.44
C ASP A 47 -7.48 21.47 -6.64
N SER A 48 -8.56 20.92 -7.21
CA SER A 48 -8.68 19.49 -7.50
C SER A 48 -7.60 18.99 -8.48
N ASN A 49 -7.15 19.83 -9.42
CA ASN A 49 -6.14 19.45 -10.41
C ASN A 49 -4.74 19.39 -9.79
N ALA A 50 -4.38 20.38 -8.98
CA ALA A 50 -3.13 20.38 -8.22
C ALA A 50 -3.06 19.18 -7.27
N ARG A 51 -4.15 18.89 -6.56
CA ARG A 51 -4.28 17.69 -5.70
C ARG A 51 -4.09 16.39 -6.50
N ARG A 52 -4.64 16.32 -7.72
CA ARG A 52 -4.43 15.17 -8.61
C ARG A 52 -2.96 15.03 -9.01
N GLN A 53 -2.25 16.12 -9.28
CA GLN A 53 -0.82 16.04 -9.59
C GLN A 53 0.00 15.50 -8.41
N LEU A 54 -0.34 15.87 -7.16
CA LEU A 54 0.29 15.27 -5.97
C LEU A 54 0.04 13.76 -5.92
N VAL A 55 -1.19 13.31 -6.16
CA VAL A 55 -1.54 11.88 -6.19
C VAL A 55 -0.80 11.15 -7.31
N ASN A 56 -0.79 11.71 -8.52
CA ASN A 56 -0.08 11.13 -9.65
C ASN A 56 1.41 10.99 -9.37
N TYR A 57 2.01 12.01 -8.74
CA TYR A 57 3.40 11.98 -8.34
C TYR A 57 3.69 10.89 -7.31
N ILE A 58 2.85 10.73 -6.28
CA ILE A 58 2.99 9.66 -5.28
C ILE A 58 2.86 8.27 -5.91
N ARG A 59 1.92 8.11 -6.85
CA ARG A 59 1.67 6.84 -7.55
C ARG A 59 2.64 6.53 -8.68
N GLY A 60 3.43 7.51 -9.10
CA GLY A 60 4.31 7.40 -10.27
C GLY A 60 3.58 7.36 -11.60
N GLU A 61 2.35 7.87 -11.64
CA GLU A 61 1.56 7.94 -12.87
C GLU A 61 2.18 8.97 -13.84
N GLY A 62 2.40 8.57 -15.09
CA GLY A 62 2.97 9.44 -16.13
C GLY A 62 4.49 9.58 -16.08
N ILE A 63 5.19 8.78 -15.27
CA ILE A 63 6.65 8.80 -15.18
C ILE A 63 7.31 8.25 -16.45
N ASN A 64 8.23 9.04 -16.99
CA ASN A 64 9.16 8.59 -18.03
C ASN A 64 10.50 8.21 -17.39
N VAL A 65 10.78 6.91 -17.34
CA VAL A 65 11.98 6.35 -16.70
C VAL A 65 13.26 6.92 -17.28
N GLN A 66 13.35 7.05 -18.61
CA GLN A 66 14.55 7.57 -19.28
C GLN A 66 14.79 9.04 -18.94
N ALA A 67 13.72 9.84 -18.86
CA ALA A 67 13.82 11.24 -18.47
C ALA A 67 14.27 11.41 -17.01
N ILE A 68 13.75 10.58 -16.09
CA ILE A 68 14.14 10.63 -14.67
C ILE A 68 15.59 10.19 -14.48
N LEU A 69 16.00 9.07 -15.11
CA LEU A 69 17.38 8.57 -14.98
C LEU A 69 18.42 9.50 -15.60
N SER A 70 18.05 10.29 -16.62
CA SER A 70 18.91 11.30 -17.24
C SER A 70 18.84 12.67 -16.55
N GLY A 71 17.92 12.82 -15.60
CA GLY A 71 17.66 14.06 -14.88
C GLY A 71 18.54 14.23 -13.64
N PRO A 72 18.30 15.30 -12.86
CA PRO A 72 18.98 15.50 -11.58
C PRO A 72 18.54 14.46 -10.54
N ASP A 73 19.34 14.36 -9.47
CA ASP A 73 19.03 13.51 -8.33
C ASP A 73 17.65 13.86 -7.75
N SER A 74 16.80 12.84 -7.66
CA SER A 74 15.41 12.97 -7.19
C SER A 74 14.93 11.69 -6.50
N GLY A 75 13.88 11.81 -5.68
CA GLY A 75 13.27 10.66 -5.01
C GLY A 75 12.87 9.55 -5.99
N TRP A 76 12.31 9.92 -7.14
CA TRP A 76 11.96 8.97 -8.19
C TRP A 76 13.15 8.32 -8.88
N GLN A 77 14.27 9.01 -9.04
CA GLN A 77 15.49 8.40 -9.58
C GLN A 77 16.00 7.30 -8.63
N ASN A 78 16.00 7.58 -7.32
CA ASN A 78 16.37 6.58 -6.30
C ASN A 78 15.42 5.38 -6.32
N ARG A 79 14.09 5.62 -6.39
CA ARG A 79 13.09 4.54 -6.51
C ARG A 79 13.33 3.69 -7.74
N ILE A 80 13.53 4.30 -8.92
CA ILE A 80 13.81 3.56 -10.16
C ILE A 80 15.09 2.75 -10.05
N ASN A 81 16.16 3.32 -9.49
CA ASN A 81 17.43 2.60 -9.29
C ASN A 81 17.26 1.38 -8.38
N ASN A 82 16.50 1.52 -7.29
CA ASN A 82 16.12 0.40 -6.42
C ASN A 82 15.32 -0.67 -7.19
N GLY A 83 14.40 -0.23 -8.05
CA GLY A 83 13.66 -1.10 -8.97
C GLY A 83 14.52 -1.88 -9.93
N ILE A 84 15.48 -1.21 -10.57
CA ILE A 84 16.42 -1.85 -11.48
C ILE A 84 17.20 -2.92 -10.72
N ASN A 85 17.71 -2.62 -9.52
CA ASN A 85 18.44 -3.58 -8.70
C ASN A 85 17.55 -4.76 -8.28
N SER A 86 16.32 -4.50 -7.85
CA SER A 86 15.31 -5.52 -7.48
C SER A 86 15.00 -6.46 -8.64
N VAL A 87 14.61 -5.92 -9.79
CA VAL A 87 14.27 -6.70 -10.99
C VAL A 87 15.49 -7.47 -11.50
N THR A 88 16.66 -6.85 -11.51
CA THR A 88 17.91 -7.50 -11.94
C THR A 88 18.24 -8.70 -11.07
N HIS A 89 18.11 -8.56 -9.74
CA HIS A 89 18.30 -9.66 -8.81
C HIS A 89 17.31 -10.80 -9.07
N LYS A 90 16.02 -10.48 -9.22
CA LYS A 90 14.96 -11.46 -9.54
C LYS A 90 15.26 -12.22 -10.84
N LEU A 91 15.65 -11.51 -11.90
CA LEU A 91 16.02 -12.13 -13.18
C LEU A 91 17.22 -13.07 -13.05
N LYS A 92 18.24 -12.69 -12.27
CA LYS A 92 19.41 -13.54 -12.00
C LYS A 92 19.00 -14.84 -11.29
N VAL A 93 18.18 -14.75 -10.24
CA VAL A 93 17.65 -15.92 -9.53
C VAL A 93 16.80 -16.81 -10.44
N ILE A 94 15.99 -16.22 -11.33
CA ILE A 94 15.19 -16.96 -12.32
C ILE A 94 16.09 -17.74 -13.29
N LYS A 95 17.13 -17.10 -13.82
CA LYS A 95 18.10 -17.72 -14.73
C LYS A 95 18.82 -18.90 -14.07
N GLU A 96 19.25 -18.72 -12.82
CA GLU A 96 19.97 -19.74 -12.05
C GLU A 96 19.04 -20.84 -11.49
N LYS A 97 17.71 -20.67 -11.61
CA LYS A 97 16.69 -21.49 -10.94
C LYS A 97 16.95 -21.62 -9.43
N GLY A 98 17.35 -20.50 -8.82
CA GLY A 98 17.61 -20.40 -7.39
C GLY A 98 16.35 -20.53 -6.53
N PRO A 99 16.46 -20.37 -5.20
CA PRO A 99 15.29 -20.39 -4.32
C PRO A 99 14.27 -19.33 -4.75
N ASP A 100 12.98 -19.63 -4.58
CA ASP A 100 11.86 -18.71 -4.83
C ASP A 100 11.68 -18.20 -6.27
N TYR A 101 12.42 -18.74 -7.25
CA TYR A 101 12.33 -18.30 -8.65
C TYR A 101 10.89 -18.28 -9.21
N LYS A 102 10.03 -19.21 -8.77
CA LYS A 102 8.61 -19.24 -9.17
C LYS A 102 7.84 -18.05 -8.62
N SER A 103 8.08 -17.66 -7.36
CA SER A 103 7.49 -16.47 -6.75
C SER A 103 7.92 -15.23 -7.50
N TYR A 104 9.22 -15.10 -7.82
CA TYR A 104 9.73 -13.96 -8.57
C TYR A 104 9.16 -13.85 -9.99
N ILE A 105 8.87 -14.98 -10.66
CA ILE A 105 8.14 -14.94 -11.94
C ILE A 105 6.74 -14.36 -11.73
N ASP A 106 6.01 -14.82 -10.71
CA ASP A 106 4.65 -14.34 -10.43
C ASP A 106 4.64 -12.85 -10.02
N GLU A 107 5.64 -12.41 -9.25
CA GLU A 107 5.85 -11.00 -8.90
C GLU A 107 6.13 -10.14 -10.13
N LEU A 108 7.05 -10.55 -11.01
CA LEU A 108 7.37 -9.81 -12.23
C LEU A 108 6.17 -9.78 -13.21
N GLN A 109 5.36 -10.84 -13.28
CA GLN A 109 4.10 -10.80 -14.01
C GLN A 109 3.16 -9.74 -13.44
N THR A 110 3.00 -9.73 -12.11
CA THR A 110 2.13 -8.77 -11.41
C THR A 110 2.63 -7.34 -11.60
N ALA A 111 3.95 -7.12 -11.59
CA ALA A 111 4.57 -5.82 -11.84
C ALA A 111 4.19 -5.27 -13.23
N VAL A 112 4.33 -6.09 -14.29
CA VAL A 112 3.93 -5.67 -15.65
C VAL A 112 2.43 -5.38 -15.72
N GLU A 113 1.59 -6.21 -15.11
CA GLU A 113 0.15 -5.95 -15.04
C GLU A 113 -0.18 -4.63 -14.32
N ASN A 114 0.58 -4.27 -13.29
CA ASN A 114 0.40 -3.03 -12.54
C ASN A 114 0.83 -1.79 -13.34
N SER A 115 1.93 -1.87 -14.09
CA SER A 115 2.38 -0.76 -14.95
C SER A 115 1.45 -0.55 -16.16
N GLU A 116 0.84 -1.62 -16.69
CA GLU A 116 -0.18 -1.53 -17.75
C GLU A 116 -1.49 -0.90 -17.25
N LYS A 117 -1.94 -1.22 -16.03
CA LYS A 117 -3.13 -0.59 -15.42
C LYS A 117 -2.98 0.93 -15.30
N ALA A 118 -1.79 1.40 -14.91
CA ALA A 118 -1.48 2.83 -14.84
C ALA A 118 -1.53 3.53 -16.23
N SER A 119 -1.34 2.79 -17.32
CA SER A 119 -1.38 3.33 -18.70
C SER A 119 -2.71 3.14 -19.43
N LYS A 120 -3.73 2.52 -18.81
CA LYS A 120 -5.07 2.26 -19.39
C LYS A 120 -5.08 1.42 -20.68
N ILE A 121 -4.02 0.66 -20.95
CA ILE A 121 -3.94 -0.24 -22.11
C ILE A 121 -4.50 -1.62 -21.72
N SER A 122 -5.26 -2.25 -22.62
CA SER A 122 -5.84 -3.59 -22.44
C SER A 122 -4.75 -4.61 -22.08
N SER A 123 -4.74 -5.07 -20.83
CA SER A 123 -3.71 -5.94 -20.27
C SER A 123 -3.78 -7.35 -20.82
N LYS A 124 -2.78 -7.75 -21.62
CA LYS A 124 -2.60 -9.16 -21.99
C LYS A 124 -1.55 -9.73 -21.03
N LYS A 125 -1.97 -10.63 -20.14
CA LYS A 125 -1.10 -11.30 -19.18
C LYS A 125 0.21 -11.73 -19.83
N LEU A 126 1.33 -11.17 -19.38
CA LEU A 126 2.65 -11.50 -19.90
C LEU A 126 2.92 -12.99 -19.65
N SER A 127 3.39 -13.73 -20.65
CA SER A 127 3.64 -15.16 -20.48
C SER A 127 4.89 -15.41 -19.62
N LYS A 128 4.84 -16.44 -18.77
CA LYS A 128 6.01 -16.86 -17.96
C LYS A 128 7.23 -17.19 -18.85
N ALA A 129 6.98 -17.73 -20.04
CA ALA A 129 8.01 -17.98 -21.04
C ALA A 129 8.77 -16.71 -21.44
N LYS A 130 8.06 -15.57 -21.54
CA LYS A 130 8.68 -14.30 -21.91
C LYS A 130 9.58 -13.74 -20.81
N ILE A 131 9.21 -13.94 -19.54
CA ILE A 131 10.04 -13.57 -18.40
C ILE A 131 11.32 -14.40 -18.36
N ASN A 132 11.21 -15.71 -18.59
CA ASN A 132 12.38 -16.59 -18.68
C ASN A 132 13.30 -16.18 -19.84
N GLU A 133 12.76 -15.82 -21.01
CA GLU A 133 13.55 -15.31 -22.14
C GLU A 133 14.34 -14.04 -21.75
N ILE A 134 13.71 -13.11 -21.03
CA ILE A 134 14.38 -11.89 -20.55
C ILE A 134 15.44 -12.24 -19.50
N ALA A 135 15.16 -13.17 -18.59
CA ALA A 135 16.11 -13.62 -17.59
C ALA A 135 17.36 -14.27 -18.23
N ASP A 136 17.17 -15.10 -19.26
CA ASP A 136 18.28 -15.72 -19.99
C ASP A 136 19.19 -14.66 -20.65
N LEU A 137 18.57 -13.61 -21.22
CA LEU A 137 19.26 -12.48 -21.85
C LEU A 137 19.88 -11.49 -20.85
N ALA A 138 19.47 -11.49 -19.57
CA ALA A 138 19.94 -10.58 -18.54
C ALA A 138 21.28 -11.03 -17.92
N ASP A 139 22.34 -11.08 -18.74
CA ASP A 139 23.71 -11.26 -18.25
C ASP A 139 24.28 -9.98 -17.61
N GLU A 140 25.31 -10.13 -16.78
CA GLU A 140 25.93 -9.01 -16.05
C GLU A 140 26.46 -7.92 -16.99
N GLU A 141 26.94 -8.28 -18.18
CA GLU A 141 27.44 -7.31 -19.16
C GLU A 141 26.31 -6.41 -19.69
N ARG A 142 25.20 -7.00 -20.12
CA ARG A 142 24.03 -6.26 -20.65
C ARG A 142 23.36 -5.43 -19.58
N LEU A 143 23.29 -5.92 -18.36
CA LEU A 143 22.76 -5.18 -17.22
C LEU A 143 23.64 -3.98 -16.88
N ASN A 144 24.97 -4.16 -16.84
CA ASN A 144 25.91 -3.06 -16.62
C ASN A 144 25.84 -2.01 -17.74
N ARG A 145 25.67 -2.45 -18.99
CA ARG A 145 25.46 -1.54 -20.13
C ARG A 145 24.16 -0.75 -20.01
N LEU A 146 23.08 -1.39 -19.57
CA LEU A 146 21.79 -0.73 -19.34
C LEU A 146 21.86 0.29 -18.19
N LEU A 147 22.58 -0.03 -17.13
CA LEU A 147 22.83 0.86 -16.00
C LEU A 147 23.69 2.06 -16.40
N SER A 148 24.64 1.86 -17.32
CA SER A 148 25.54 2.92 -17.81
C SER A 148 24.85 3.83 -18.83
N ASP A 149 24.03 3.26 -19.71
CA ASP A 149 23.24 4.00 -20.70
C ASP A 149 21.82 3.40 -20.81
N ASN A 150 20.89 4.06 -20.13
CA ASN A 150 19.48 3.67 -20.04
C ASN A 150 18.70 3.81 -21.37
N LYS A 151 19.31 4.39 -22.42
CA LYS A 151 18.73 4.49 -23.77
C LYS A 151 18.99 3.23 -24.59
N LEU A 152 19.90 2.37 -24.14
CA LEU A 152 20.27 1.15 -24.85
C LEU A 152 19.14 0.12 -24.80
N ARG A 153 18.90 -0.52 -25.95
CA ARG A 153 17.94 -1.62 -26.11
C ARG A 153 18.64 -2.96 -25.94
N VAL A 154 19.20 -3.20 -24.75
CA VAL A 154 20.12 -4.32 -24.46
C VAL A 154 19.49 -5.72 -24.62
N PHE A 155 18.16 -5.83 -24.59
CA PHE A 155 17.42 -7.08 -24.76
C PHE A 155 16.64 -7.13 -26.09
N GLY A 156 16.80 -6.12 -26.96
CA GLY A 156 15.92 -5.86 -28.10
C GLY A 156 14.72 -4.98 -27.72
N GLU A 157 14.07 -4.36 -28.71
CA GLU A 157 13.07 -3.30 -28.45
C GLU A 157 11.92 -3.75 -27.54
N LYS A 158 11.33 -4.90 -27.83
CA LYS A 158 10.17 -5.43 -27.09
C LYS A 158 10.55 -5.87 -25.68
N ASN A 159 11.67 -6.58 -25.53
CA ASN A 159 12.10 -7.13 -24.25
C ASN A 159 12.63 -6.04 -23.31
N THR A 160 13.32 -5.02 -23.85
CA THR A 160 13.73 -3.86 -23.07
C THR A 160 12.52 -3.05 -22.62
N SER A 161 11.47 -2.91 -23.43
CA SER A 161 10.21 -2.29 -22.95
C SER A 161 9.62 -3.07 -21.78
N ILE A 162 9.49 -4.39 -21.92
CA ILE A 162 8.94 -5.25 -20.87
C ILE A 162 9.79 -5.17 -19.59
N PHE A 163 11.12 -5.12 -19.70
CA PHE A 163 12.00 -4.91 -18.56
C PHE A 163 11.68 -3.59 -17.84
N TRP A 164 11.49 -2.49 -18.57
CA TRP A 164 11.10 -1.22 -17.96
C TRP A 164 9.71 -1.27 -17.34
N ASP A 165 8.79 -2.04 -17.92
CA ASP A 165 7.44 -2.22 -17.37
C ASP A 165 7.47 -3.08 -16.09
N MET A 166 8.41 -4.04 -15.98
CA MET A 166 8.72 -4.74 -14.73
C MET A 166 9.27 -3.79 -13.68
N VAL A 167 10.24 -2.95 -14.03
CA VAL A 167 10.84 -1.98 -13.10
C VAL A 167 9.79 -1.00 -12.60
N LYS A 168 9.00 -0.37 -13.50
CA LYS A 168 7.95 0.59 -13.12
C LYS A 168 6.90 -0.02 -12.21
N GLY A 169 6.57 -1.30 -12.39
CA GLY A 169 5.54 -1.97 -11.59
C GLY A 169 6.06 -2.72 -10.37
N ASP A 170 7.37 -2.75 -10.15
CA ASP A 170 7.96 -3.45 -9.01
C ASP A 170 7.60 -2.72 -7.70
N ASN A 171 7.31 -3.49 -6.66
CA ASN A 171 6.92 -2.96 -5.35
C ASN A 171 8.01 -2.13 -4.67
N SER A 172 9.27 -2.19 -5.14
CA SER A 172 10.34 -1.31 -4.67
C SER A 172 10.33 0.08 -5.33
N VAL A 173 9.62 0.24 -6.45
CA VAL A 173 9.55 1.49 -7.22
C VAL A 173 8.27 2.24 -6.93
N VAL A 174 7.15 1.58 -7.17
CA VAL A 174 5.84 2.06 -6.76
C VAL A 174 5.65 1.56 -5.34
N LEU A 175 5.15 2.42 -4.45
CA LEU A 175 4.60 2.00 -3.17
C LEU A 175 3.53 0.92 -3.41
N GLY A 176 3.87 -0.35 -3.63
CA GLY A 176 3.04 -1.38 -4.31
C GLY A 176 1.52 -1.13 -4.32
N SER A 177 0.78 -1.86 -3.50
CA SER A 177 -0.59 -1.51 -3.09
C SER A 177 -0.59 -0.52 -1.90
N ALA A 178 0.57 0.08 -1.59
CA ALA A 178 0.82 0.98 -0.48
C ALA A 178 0.60 2.46 -0.81
N GLY A 179 0.62 2.80 -2.10
CA GLY A 179 0.23 4.06 -2.71
C GLY A 179 -1.27 4.13 -2.99
N GLU A 180 -2.07 3.24 -2.39
CA GLU A 180 -3.54 3.34 -2.28
C GLU A 180 -3.96 4.54 -1.41
N THR A 181 -3.32 5.69 -1.59
CA THR A 181 -4.02 6.95 -1.38
C THR A 181 -5.23 6.92 -2.29
N ASP A 182 -6.41 6.91 -1.70
CA ASP A 182 -7.66 6.97 -2.45
C ASP A 182 -7.71 8.33 -3.15
N GLU A 183 -7.42 8.34 -4.47
CA GLU A 183 -7.40 9.56 -5.28
C GLU A 183 -8.70 10.33 -5.12
N ALA A 184 -9.84 9.63 -5.06
CA ALA A 184 -11.14 10.25 -4.91
C ALA A 184 -11.27 10.99 -3.56
N VAL A 185 -10.52 10.58 -2.53
CA VAL A 185 -10.46 11.30 -1.25
C VAL A 185 -9.59 12.55 -1.36
N THR A 186 -8.40 12.44 -1.96
CA THR A 186 -7.43 13.56 -2.01
C THR A 186 -7.85 14.67 -2.97
N VAL A 187 -8.42 14.30 -4.12
CA VAL A 187 -8.81 15.20 -5.22
C VAL A 187 -10.09 15.99 -4.92
N ASP A 188 -10.95 15.46 -4.04
CA ASP A 188 -12.20 16.09 -3.64
C ASP A 188 -11.97 17.24 -2.64
N VAL A 189 -12.12 18.48 -3.12
CA VAL A 189 -11.95 19.70 -2.32
C VAL A 189 -13.10 19.95 -1.33
N LYS A 190 -14.20 19.19 -1.41
CA LYS A 190 -15.38 19.30 -0.51
C LYS A 190 -15.60 18.03 0.31
N ARG A 191 -14.55 17.22 0.48
CA ARG A 191 -14.64 15.93 1.17
C ARG A 191 -15.11 16.10 2.61
N VAL A 192 -16.13 15.35 3.00
CA VAL A 192 -16.53 15.21 4.41
C VAL A 192 -15.60 14.24 5.10
N ILE A 193 -14.95 14.70 6.16
CA ILE A 193 -14.01 13.92 6.96
C ILE A 193 -14.75 13.36 8.18
N ARG A 194 -14.45 12.10 8.53
CA ARG A 194 -15.01 11.47 9.71
C ARG A 194 -14.55 12.19 10.98
N TRP A 195 -15.49 12.48 11.87
CA TRP A 195 -15.20 13.20 13.11
C TRP A 195 -14.32 12.38 14.06
N ILE A 196 -13.27 13.01 14.60
CA ILE A 196 -12.38 12.41 15.60
C ILE A 196 -13.18 12.10 16.87
N GLY A 197 -13.03 10.89 17.41
CA GLY A 197 -13.77 10.40 18.56
C GLY A 197 -15.13 9.78 18.23
N SER A 198 -15.61 9.88 16.98
CA SER A 198 -16.84 9.18 16.57
C SER A 198 -16.66 7.66 16.46
N LEU A 199 -17.76 6.91 16.43
CA LEU A 199 -17.75 5.47 16.19
C LEU A 199 -17.94 5.14 14.70
N HIS A 200 -17.18 4.17 14.21
CA HIS A 200 -17.33 3.67 12.85
C HIS A 200 -18.45 2.63 12.78
N GLY A 201 -19.54 2.94 12.06
CA GLY A 201 -20.76 2.10 12.03
C GLY A 201 -20.61 0.67 11.49
N LYS A 202 -19.49 0.32 10.83
CA LYS A 202 -19.24 -1.06 10.33
C LYS A 202 -18.49 -1.98 11.31
N CYS A 203 -17.98 -1.44 12.42
CA CYS A 203 -17.12 -2.22 13.33
C CYS A 203 -17.14 -1.72 14.78
N GLY A 204 -17.78 -0.58 15.08
CA GLY A 204 -17.93 -0.09 16.45
C GLY A 204 -16.63 0.43 17.06
N LEU A 205 -15.58 0.61 16.26
CA LEU A 205 -14.31 1.16 16.70
C LEU A 205 -14.32 2.69 16.61
N ARG A 206 -13.57 3.34 17.50
CA ARG A 206 -13.40 4.78 17.56
C ARG A 206 -12.46 5.27 16.48
N VAL A 207 -12.78 6.44 15.93
CA VAL A 207 -11.85 7.24 15.14
C VAL A 207 -10.88 7.90 16.10
N THR A 208 -9.65 7.40 16.16
CA THR A 208 -8.68 7.82 17.17
C THR A 208 -7.60 8.66 16.52
N GLU A 209 -7.45 9.91 16.98
CA GLU A 209 -6.31 10.76 16.65
C GLU A 209 -5.06 10.29 17.40
N MET A 210 -3.90 10.42 16.77
CA MET A 210 -2.62 10.06 17.36
C MET A 210 -1.52 11.05 16.91
N PRO A 211 -0.45 11.21 17.71
CA PRO A 211 0.78 11.84 17.26
C PRO A 211 1.37 11.09 16.06
N LEU A 212 2.02 11.83 15.16
CA LEU A 212 2.55 11.29 13.91
C LEU A 212 3.62 10.21 14.16
N GLU A 213 4.40 10.33 15.22
CA GLU A 213 5.43 9.36 15.58
C GLU A 213 4.83 7.98 15.89
N ARG A 214 3.59 7.94 16.38
CA ARG A 214 2.85 6.69 16.64
C ARG A 214 2.29 6.06 15.36
N LEU A 215 2.22 6.81 14.26
CA LEU A 215 1.89 6.24 12.95
C LEU A 215 3.02 5.31 12.47
N ASN A 216 4.26 5.55 12.87
CA ASN A 216 5.41 4.72 12.52
C ASN A 216 5.30 3.32 13.16
N PRO A 217 5.08 2.24 12.38
CA PRO A 217 4.94 0.89 12.92
C PRO A 217 6.25 0.34 13.51
N PHE A 218 7.39 0.95 13.17
CA PHE A 218 8.71 0.56 13.69
C PHE A 218 9.05 1.28 15.00
N SER A 219 8.18 2.18 15.48
CA SER A 219 8.35 2.85 16.77
C SER A 219 7.96 1.92 17.93
N GLN A 220 8.63 2.09 19.07
CA GLN A 220 8.33 1.33 20.29
C GLN A 220 6.91 1.58 20.82
N ASN A 221 6.35 2.76 20.54
CA ASN A 221 5.02 3.19 20.98
C ASN A 221 4.06 3.40 19.81
N HIS A 222 4.15 2.52 18.79
CA HIS A 222 3.26 2.58 17.64
C HIS A 222 1.80 2.40 18.08
N PHE A 223 0.89 3.02 17.33
CA PHE A 223 -0.54 2.90 17.62
C PHE A 223 -1.04 1.49 17.30
N ASN A 224 -1.76 0.88 18.23
CA ASN A 224 -2.45 -0.40 18.04
C ASN A 224 -3.98 -0.20 17.93
N PRO A 225 -4.55 -0.25 16.72
CA PRO A 225 -5.99 -0.09 16.55
C PRO A 225 -6.82 -1.15 17.28
N LEU A 226 -6.31 -2.36 17.47
CA LEU A 226 -7.04 -3.48 18.09
C LEU A 226 -7.10 -3.40 19.61
N GLU A 227 -6.45 -2.41 20.21
CA GLU A 227 -6.46 -2.16 21.66
C GLU A 227 -6.95 -0.75 21.97
N GLU A 228 -6.49 0.26 21.22
CA GLU A 228 -6.69 1.68 21.58
C GLU A 228 -7.92 2.33 20.94
N SER A 229 -8.57 1.65 20.00
CA SER A 229 -9.79 2.14 19.33
C SER A 229 -11.09 1.55 19.91
N ILE A 230 -10.99 0.77 20.98
CA ILE A 230 -12.12 0.11 21.63
C ILE A 230 -12.84 1.11 22.56
N VAL A 231 -14.17 1.12 22.49
CA VAL A 231 -15.03 1.97 23.33
C VAL A 231 -15.90 1.15 24.28
N PHE A 232 -16.32 -0.04 23.86
CA PHE A 232 -17.17 -0.92 24.66
C PHE A 232 -16.37 -1.71 25.69
N SER A 233 -16.99 -2.06 26.82
CA SER A 233 -16.32 -2.69 27.95
C SER A 233 -15.83 -4.11 27.62
N SER A 234 -14.72 -4.51 28.23
CA SER A 234 -14.21 -5.88 28.18
C SER A 234 -14.79 -6.77 29.29
N ASP A 235 -15.52 -6.19 30.25
CA ASP A 235 -16.03 -6.88 31.45
C ASP A 235 -17.31 -7.65 31.14
N LYS A 236 -18.19 -7.09 30.30
CA LYS A 236 -19.43 -7.75 29.90
C LYS A 236 -19.16 -8.84 28.88
N LYS A 237 -19.75 -10.01 29.11
CA LYS A 237 -19.69 -11.15 28.22
C LYS A 237 -21.01 -11.35 27.47
N PHE A 238 -20.91 -11.74 26.21
CA PHE A 238 -22.03 -12.01 25.32
C PHE A 238 -21.79 -13.32 24.59
N ASN A 239 -22.84 -14.15 24.53
CA ASN A 239 -22.85 -15.33 23.67
C ASN A 239 -23.16 -14.90 22.24
N ILE A 240 -22.31 -15.32 21.31
CA ILE A 240 -22.49 -15.09 19.88
C ILE A 240 -22.65 -16.40 19.13
N LEU A 241 -23.42 -16.36 18.06
CA LEU A 241 -23.52 -17.43 17.06
C LEU A 241 -22.95 -16.90 15.75
N LEU A 242 -21.94 -17.58 15.21
CA LEU A 242 -21.38 -17.24 13.91
C LEU A 242 -22.34 -17.66 12.78
N ASN A 243 -22.43 -16.85 11.74
CA ASN A 243 -23.28 -17.11 10.57
C ASN A 243 -22.50 -17.16 9.25
N LYS A 244 -21.17 -17.21 9.32
CA LYS A 244 -20.26 -17.34 8.19
C LYS A 244 -19.15 -18.31 8.51
N ASP A 245 -18.65 -18.97 7.47
CA ASP A 245 -17.46 -19.81 7.52
C ASP A 245 -16.19 -18.96 7.48
N ASP A 246 -15.07 -19.54 7.95
CA ASP A 246 -13.74 -18.95 7.96
C ASP A 246 -13.68 -17.56 8.66
N VAL A 247 -14.40 -17.40 9.76
CA VAL A 247 -14.38 -16.17 10.55
C VAL A 247 -13.17 -16.18 11.48
N THR A 248 -12.27 -15.21 11.31
CA THR A 248 -11.23 -14.87 12.29
C THR A 248 -11.41 -13.42 12.74
N ALA A 249 -11.54 -13.21 14.05
CA ALA A 249 -11.67 -11.89 14.64
C ALA A 249 -10.86 -11.77 15.93
N GLU A 250 -10.17 -10.65 16.12
CA GLU A 250 -9.39 -10.38 17.33
C GLU A 250 -9.60 -8.93 17.77
N LEU A 251 -9.87 -8.72 19.06
CA LEU A 251 -10.03 -7.39 19.65
C LEU A 251 -9.72 -7.45 21.16
N ALA A 252 -8.97 -6.49 21.69
CA ALA A 252 -8.48 -6.49 23.08
C ALA A 252 -7.80 -7.80 23.51
N GLY A 253 -7.02 -8.42 22.62
CA GLY A 253 -6.32 -9.69 22.89
C GLY A 253 -7.23 -10.93 22.97
N ILE A 254 -8.54 -10.79 22.72
CA ILE A 254 -9.46 -11.92 22.62
C ILE A 254 -9.65 -12.27 21.14
N ARG A 255 -9.32 -13.52 20.79
CA ARG A 255 -9.43 -14.05 19.42
C ARG A 255 -10.52 -15.11 19.33
N VAL A 256 -11.31 -15.04 18.25
CA VAL A 256 -12.28 -16.04 17.83
C VAL A 256 -11.93 -16.51 16.44
N GLU A 257 -11.96 -17.82 16.25
CA GLU A 257 -11.79 -18.48 14.96
C GLU A 257 -12.80 -19.62 14.85
N GLY A 258 -13.62 -19.61 13.80
CA GLY A 258 -14.70 -20.59 13.66
C GLY A 258 -15.52 -20.43 12.39
N ASN A 259 -16.52 -21.29 12.27
CA ASN A 259 -17.39 -21.41 11.11
C ASN A 259 -18.86 -21.15 11.46
N SER A 260 -19.72 -21.15 10.44
CA SER A 260 -21.15 -20.92 10.62
C SER A 260 -21.75 -21.99 11.54
N GLY A 261 -22.46 -21.55 12.58
CA GLY A 261 -23.06 -22.41 13.59
C GLY A 261 -22.25 -22.50 14.89
N ASP A 262 -20.98 -22.10 14.89
CA ASP A 262 -20.16 -22.10 16.10
C ASP A 262 -20.61 -21.03 17.10
N ARG A 263 -20.47 -21.35 18.39
CA ARG A 263 -20.86 -20.47 19.50
C ARG A 263 -19.65 -20.11 20.34
N PHE A 264 -19.55 -18.82 20.67
CA PHE A 264 -18.47 -18.29 21.50
C PHE A 264 -19.02 -17.34 22.55
N GLU A 265 -18.40 -17.30 23.72
CA GLU A 265 -18.59 -16.24 24.70
C GLU A 265 -17.46 -15.20 24.53
N VAL A 266 -17.83 -13.95 24.23
CA VAL A 266 -16.89 -12.87 23.90
C VAL A 266 -17.20 -11.58 24.67
N THR A 267 -16.29 -10.61 24.64
CA THR A 267 -16.51 -9.27 25.22
C THR A 267 -17.58 -8.48 24.46
N GLU A 268 -18.16 -7.45 25.09
CA GLU A 268 -19.08 -6.50 24.44
C GLU A 268 -18.47 -5.88 23.17
N SER A 269 -17.19 -5.53 23.23
CA SER A 269 -16.44 -4.96 22.10
C SER A 269 -16.34 -5.93 20.93
N LEU A 270 -15.97 -7.18 21.17
CA LEU A 270 -15.81 -8.19 20.11
C LEU A 270 -17.17 -8.66 19.57
N ALA A 271 -18.18 -8.80 20.42
CA ALA A 271 -19.56 -9.08 20.00
C ALA A 271 -20.07 -7.97 19.06
N THR A 272 -19.93 -6.70 19.46
CA THR A 272 -20.33 -5.55 18.65
C THR A 272 -19.62 -5.54 17.31
N PHE A 273 -18.31 -5.80 17.29
CA PHE A 273 -17.53 -5.88 16.07
C PHE A 273 -18.07 -6.98 15.13
N ILE A 274 -18.26 -8.20 15.63
CA ILE A 274 -18.73 -9.35 14.85
C ILE A 274 -20.14 -9.10 14.29
N VAL A 275 -21.04 -8.54 15.10
CA VAL A 275 -22.41 -8.19 14.68
C VAL A 275 -22.40 -7.12 13.59
N LEU A 276 -21.65 -6.03 13.77
CA LEU A 276 -21.60 -4.93 12.79
C LEU A 276 -20.92 -5.33 11.47
N LYS A 277 -20.04 -6.33 11.51
CA LYS A 277 -19.44 -6.95 10.32
C LYS A 277 -20.38 -7.93 9.62
N GLY A 278 -21.51 -8.28 10.25
CA GLY A 278 -22.46 -9.27 9.77
C GLY A 278 -21.86 -10.68 9.73
N TRP A 279 -21.03 -11.01 10.73
CA TRP A 279 -20.36 -12.32 10.88
C TRP A 279 -21.01 -13.20 11.94
N GLY A 280 -21.93 -12.65 12.72
CA GLY A 280 -22.70 -13.39 13.71
C GLY A 280 -23.78 -12.53 14.35
N SER A 281 -24.53 -13.14 15.25
CA SER A 281 -25.57 -12.50 16.05
C SER A 281 -25.40 -12.84 17.53
N ILE A 282 -25.77 -11.92 18.41
CA ILE A 282 -25.88 -12.20 19.84
C ILE A 282 -27.04 -13.18 20.05
N VAL A 283 -26.80 -14.22 20.84
CA VAL A 283 -27.80 -15.20 21.26
C VAL A 283 -27.93 -15.18 22.77
N ASN A 284 -29.16 -15.35 23.26
CA ASN A 284 -29.43 -15.51 24.70
C ASN A 284 -29.10 -16.92 25.17
#